data_AF-A0A0D7NR01-F1
#
_entry.id   AF-A0A0D7NR01-F1
#
_cell.length_a   1.000
_cell.length_b   1.000
_cell.length_c   1.000
_cell.angle_alpha   90.00
_cell.angle_beta   90.00
_cell.angle_gamma   90.00
#
_symmetry.space_group_name_H-M   'P 1'
#
loop_
_entity.id
_entity.type
_entity.pdbx_description
1 polymer ?
#
loop_
_entity_poly.entity_id
_entity_poly.type
_entity_poly.pdbx_seq_one_letter_code
_entity_poly.pdbx_strand_id
1 'polypeptide(L)'
;MTKQQFLSNAGLEVHTLEVWIEQQWLIPDRTSEEVTFSDTDVARAHLIRDLKRDFGVNDEGVDVILHLVDQLHGLRRAFEQLHDDIKRPAGE
;
A
#
# COMPACT_ATOMS: atom_id res chain seq x y z
N MET A 1 -1.94 11.31 6.49
CA MET A 1 -0.67 11.99 6.83
C MET A 1 -0.16 12.77 5.62
N THR A 2 0.55 13.88 5.83
CA THR A 2 1.10 14.71 4.73
C THR A 2 2.32 14.05 4.08
N LYS A 3 2.73 14.48 2.87
CA LYS A 3 3.95 14.00 2.19
C LYS A 3 5.18 14.06 3.10
N GLN A 4 5.34 15.15 3.87
CA GLN A 4 6.49 15.33 4.74
C GLN A 4 6.49 14.35 5.93
N GLN A 5 5.33 14.13 6.56
CA GLN A 5 5.19 13.13 7.63
C GLN A 5 5.47 11.72 7.12
N PHE A 6 4.98 11.39 5.92
CA PHE A 6 5.22 10.10 5.29
C PHE A 6 6.71 9.84 5.06
N LEU A 7 7.44 10.81 4.49
CA LEU A 7 8.88 10.69 4.25
C LEU A 7 9.67 10.44 5.54
N SER A 8 9.31 11.16 6.62
CA SER A 8 9.93 10.95 7.93
C SER A 8 9.61 9.58 8.53
N ASN A 9 8.37 9.10 8.45
CA ASN A 9 7.97 7.81 9.02
C ASN A 9 8.53 6.62 8.22
N ALA A 10 8.48 6.70 6.89
CA ALA A 10 8.99 5.65 6.02
C ALA A 10 10.54 5.63 5.93
N GLY A 11 11.19 6.73 6.33
CA GLY A 11 12.62 6.92 6.16
C GLY A 11 13.03 7.00 4.69
N LEU A 12 12.21 7.68 3.87
CA LEU A 12 12.38 7.79 2.42
C LEU A 12 12.84 9.19 2.00
N GLU A 13 13.60 9.23 0.92
CA GLU A 13 13.92 10.46 0.22
C GLU A 13 12.81 10.84 -0.76
N VAL A 14 12.68 12.15 -1.05
CA VAL A 14 11.66 12.69 -1.95
C VAL A 14 11.73 12.05 -3.34
N HIS A 15 12.94 11.88 -3.88
CA HIS A 15 13.15 11.30 -5.21
C HIS A 15 12.70 9.84 -5.26
N THR A 16 13.03 9.04 -4.25
CA THR A 16 12.60 7.64 -4.15
C THR A 16 11.08 7.52 -4.10
N LEU A 17 10.42 8.39 -3.33
CA LEU A 17 8.96 8.44 -3.27
C LEU A 17 8.34 8.76 -4.64
N GLU A 18 8.90 9.72 -5.37
CA GLU A 18 8.39 10.09 -6.70
C GLU A 18 8.51 8.94 -7.69
N VAL A 19 9.66 8.25 -7.71
CA VAL A 19 9.83 7.02 -8.52
C VAL A 19 8.80 5.97 -8.15
N TRP A 20 8.55 5.74 -6.86
CA TRP A 20 7.59 4.72 -6.42
C TRP A 20 6.15 5.08 -6.77
N ILE A 21 5.80 6.36 -6.81
CA ILE A 21 4.50 6.83 -7.28
C ILE A 21 4.39 6.68 -8.81
N GLU A 22 5.44 6.99 -9.55
CA GLU A 22 5.49 6.84 -11.02
C GLU A 22 5.38 5.38 -11.45
N GLN A 23 6.04 4.47 -10.73
CA GLN A 23 5.94 3.01 -10.92
C GLN A 23 4.62 2.42 -10.38
N GLN A 24 3.73 3.26 -9.82
CA GLN A 24 2.48 2.85 -9.18
C GLN A 24 2.64 1.89 -7.99
N TRP A 25 3.83 1.80 -7.39
CA TRP A 25 4.08 1.00 -6.19
C TRP A 25 3.42 1.60 -4.95
N LEU A 26 3.33 2.93 -4.92
CA LEU A 26 2.58 3.71 -3.94
C LEU A 26 1.52 4.52 -4.66
N ILE A 27 0.27 4.35 -4.22
CA ILE A 27 -0.88 5.08 -4.78
C ILE A 27 -1.50 5.89 -3.65
N PRO A 28 -0.98 7.09 -3.37
CA PRO A 28 -1.53 7.94 -2.33
C PRO A 28 -2.90 8.47 -2.73
N ASP A 29 -3.73 8.75 -1.72
CA ASP A 29 -5.01 9.41 -1.93
C ASP A 29 -4.78 10.86 -2.32
N ARG A 30 -5.13 11.20 -3.57
CA ARG A 30 -5.06 12.56 -4.11
C ARG A 30 -6.42 13.21 -3.94
N THR A 31 -6.62 13.91 -2.84
CA THR A 31 -7.77 14.82 -2.70
C THR A 31 -7.49 16.12 -3.44
N SER A 32 -8.52 16.89 -3.80
CA SER A 32 -8.43 18.06 -4.69
C SER A 32 -7.39 19.13 -4.30
N GLU A 33 -6.89 19.13 -3.07
CA GLU A 33 -5.94 20.12 -2.56
C GLU A 33 -4.65 19.50 -1.99
N GLU A 34 -4.63 18.21 -1.61
CA GLU A 34 -3.47 17.61 -0.97
C GLU A 34 -3.33 16.08 -1.22
N VAL A 35 -2.08 15.63 -1.37
CA VAL A 35 -1.72 14.21 -1.41
C VAL A 35 -1.59 13.71 0.01
N THR A 36 -2.46 12.75 0.38
CA THR A 36 -2.49 12.14 1.69
C THR A 36 -2.04 10.69 1.64
N PHE A 37 -1.28 10.29 2.65
CA PHE A 37 -0.83 8.92 2.84
C PHE A 37 -1.47 8.30 4.10
N SER A 38 -1.62 6.99 4.11
CA SER A 38 -2.15 6.18 5.21
C SER A 38 -1.05 5.35 5.87
N ASP A 39 -1.34 4.77 7.03
CA ASP A 39 -0.40 3.85 7.70
C ASP A 39 -0.12 2.60 6.84
N THR A 40 -1.09 2.20 6.01
CA THR A 40 -0.92 1.13 5.02
C THR A 40 0.17 1.49 4.01
N ASP A 41 0.22 2.76 3.58
CA ASP A 41 1.25 3.22 2.63
C ASP A 41 2.64 3.19 3.27
N VAL A 42 2.75 3.49 4.57
CA VAL A 42 4.03 3.40 5.31
C VAL A 42 4.48 1.94 5.42
N ALA A 43 3.57 1.03 5.77
CA ALA A 43 3.87 -0.40 5.81
C ALA A 43 4.31 -0.93 4.43
N ARG A 44 3.64 -0.48 3.37
CA ARG A 44 3.97 -0.81 1.98
C ARG A 44 5.36 -0.28 1.59
N ALA A 45 5.69 0.94 1.99
CA ALA A 45 7.00 1.51 1.76
C ALA A 45 8.13 0.74 2.46
N HIS A 46 7.90 0.28 3.69
CA HIS A 46 8.84 -0.60 4.38
C HIS A 46 9.00 -1.93 3.66
N LEU A 47 7.91 -2.56 3.21
CA LEU A 47 7.97 -3.79 2.42
C LEU A 47 8.82 -3.63 1.16
N ILE A 48 8.59 -2.57 0.37
CA ILE A 48 9.37 -2.31 -0.85
C ILE A 48 10.86 -2.16 -0.53
N ARG A 49 11.18 -1.42 0.54
CA ARG A 49 12.56 -1.23 0.98
C ARG A 49 13.21 -2.56 1.36
N ASP A 50 12.52 -3.38 2.15
CA ASP A 50 13.04 -4.65 2.62
C ASP A 50 13.23 -5.62 1.43
N LEU A 51 12.28 -5.65 0.47
CA LEU A 51 12.42 -6.41 -0.79
C LEU A 51 13.66 -6.00 -1.60
N LYS A 52 13.88 -4.70 -1.78
CA LYS A 52 15.03 -4.21 -2.57
C LYS A 52 16.36 -4.35 -1.83
N ARG A 53 16.39 -4.12 -0.52
CA ARG A 53 17.63 -4.00 0.26
C ARG A 53 18.07 -5.32 0.88
N ASP A 54 17.14 -6.08 1.44
CA ASP A 54 17.44 -7.29 2.20
C ASP A 54 17.28 -8.55 1.33
N PHE A 55 16.34 -8.54 0.38
CA PHE A 55 16.08 -9.67 -0.52
C PHE A 55 16.67 -9.51 -1.93
N GLY A 56 17.21 -8.33 -2.27
CA GLY A 56 17.84 -8.07 -3.57
C GLY A 56 16.90 -8.20 -4.77
N VAL A 57 15.58 -8.01 -4.56
CA VAL A 57 14.57 -8.10 -5.60
C VAL A 57 14.72 -6.92 -6.56
N ASN A 58 14.67 -7.21 -7.87
CA ASN A 58 14.68 -6.18 -8.91
C ASN A 58 13.32 -5.47 -9.01
N ASP A 59 13.25 -4.39 -9.77
CA ASP A 59 12.03 -3.57 -9.87
C ASP A 59 10.83 -4.39 -10.41
N GLU A 60 11.05 -5.22 -11.43
CA GLU A 60 10.02 -6.12 -11.99
C GLU A 60 9.50 -7.15 -10.96
N GLY A 61 10.39 -7.67 -10.11
CA GLY A 61 10.02 -8.59 -9.05
C GLY A 61 9.22 -7.89 -7.95
N VAL A 62 9.54 -6.64 -7.64
CA VAL A 62 8.77 -5.82 -6.70
C VAL A 62 7.35 -5.61 -7.23
N ASP A 63 7.17 -5.29 -8.52
CA ASP A 63 5.86 -5.16 -9.15
C ASP A 63 4.99 -6.40 -8.94
N VAL A 64 5.54 -7.59 -9.24
CA VAL A 64 4.80 -8.84 -9.10
C VAL A 64 4.43 -9.10 -7.65
N ILE A 65 5.36 -8.91 -6.71
CA ILE A 65 5.11 -9.14 -5.29
C ILE A 65 4.03 -8.18 -4.77
N LEU A 66 4.11 -6.89 -5.09
CA LEU A 66 3.11 -5.91 -4.69
C LEU A 66 1.73 -6.25 -5.26
N HIS A 67 1.66 -6.67 -6.53
CA HIS A 67 0.41 -7.11 -7.14
C HIS A 67 -0.21 -8.31 -6.41
N LEU A 68 0.61 -9.31 -6.04
CA LEU A 68 0.15 -10.47 -5.28
C LEU A 68 -0.32 -10.10 -3.88
N VAL A 69 0.39 -9.17 -3.22
CA VAL A 69 -0.01 -8.64 -1.91
C VAL A 69 -1.36 -7.93 -1.99
N ASP A 70 -1.59 -7.13 -3.03
CA ASP A 70 -2.88 -6.47 -3.25
C ASP A 70 -4.00 -7.47 -3.50
N GLN A 71 -3.76 -8.51 -4.30
CA GLN A 71 -4.73 -9.58 -4.53
C GLN A 71 -5.10 -10.29 -3.22
N LEU A 72 -4.11 -10.59 -2.36
CA LEU A 72 -4.35 -11.20 -1.04
C LEU A 72 -5.18 -10.30 -0.13
N HIS A 73 -4.90 -8.99 -0.10
CA HIS A 73 -5.70 -8.04 0.66
C HIS A 73 -7.13 -7.93 0.12
N GLY A 74 -7.31 -7.91 -1.20
CA GLY A 74 -8.62 -7.92 -1.85
C GLY A 74 -9.43 -9.16 -1.49
N LEU A 75 -8.79 -10.34 -1.54
CA LEU A 75 -9.42 -11.60 -1.15
C LEU A 75 -9.82 -11.61 0.32
N ARG A 76 -8.94 -11.15 1.21
CA ARG A 76 -9.24 -11.06 2.65
C ARG A 76 -10.44 -10.16 2.92
N ARG A 77 -10.51 -8.99 2.27
CA ARG A 77 -11.64 -8.06 2.39
C ARG A 77 -12.94 -8.67 1.88
N ALA A 78 -12.90 -9.41 0.78
CA ALA A 78 -14.08 -10.12 0.26
C ALA A 78 -14.57 -11.19 1.25
N PHE A 79 -13.67 -11.94 1.87
CA PHE A 79 -14.02 -12.91 2.91
C PHE A 79 -14.60 -12.25 4.17
N GLU A 80 -14.02 -11.15 4.63
CA GLU A 80 -14.53 -10.37 5.77
C GLU A 80 -15.95 -9.86 5.49
N GLN A 81 -16.20 -9.33 4.28
CA GLN A 81 -17.54 -8.90 3.87
C GLN A 81 -18.55 -10.05 3.83
N LEU A 82 -18.20 -11.18 3.22
CA LEU A 82 -19.07 -12.36 3.15
C LEU A 82 -19.43 -12.88 4.55
N HIS A 83 -18.45 -12.90 5.46
CA HIS A 83 -18.67 -13.30 6.83
C HIS A 83 -19.59 -12.33 7.59
N ASP A 84 -19.45 -11.03 7.37
CA ASP A 84 -20.33 -10.02 7.98
C ASP A 84 -21.76 -10.10 7.44
N ASP A 85 -21.92 -10.36 6.14
CA ASP A 85 -23.23 -10.58 5.51
C ASP A 85 -23.93 -11.82 6.08
N ILE A 86 -23.20 -12.91 6.34
CA ILE A 86 -23.73 -14.11 6.99
C ILE A 86 -24.12 -13.83 8.45
N LYS A 87 -23.37 -12.97 9.15
CA LYS A 87 -23.64 -12.59 10.54
C LYS A 87 -24.76 -11.59 10.71
N ARG A 88 -25.14 -10.86 9.66
CA ARG A 88 -26.29 -9.95 9.67
C ARG A 88 -27.52 -10.78 9.31
N PRO A 89 -28.31 -11.28 10.29
CA PRO A 89 -29.55 -11.97 9.96
C PRO A 89 -30.38 -11.04 9.08
N ALA A 90 -31.01 -11.59 8.04
CA ALA A 90 -31.98 -10.87 7.23
C ALA A 90 -32.93 -10.16 8.20
N GLY A 91 -32.83 -8.84 8.24
CA GLY A 91 -33.76 -8.01 9.00
C GLY A 91 -35.17 -8.29 8.48
N GLU A 92 -36.03 -8.60 9.45
CA GLU A 92 -37.49 -8.72 9.43
C GLU A 92 -38.22 -7.72 8.51
#